data_AF-A0A326UBJ2-F1
#
_entry.id   AF-A0A326UBJ2-F1
#
_cell.length_a   1.000
_cell.length_b   1.000
_cell.length_c   1.000
_cell.angle_alpha   90.00
_cell.angle_beta   90.00
_cell.angle_gamma   90.00
#
_symmetry.space_group_name_H-M   'P 1'
#
loop_
_entity.id
_entity.type
_entity.pdbx_description
1 polymer ?
#
loop_
_entity_poly.entity_id
_entity_poly.type
_entity_poly.pdbx_seq_one_letter_code
_entity_poly.pdbx_strand_id
1 'polypeptide(L)'
;MEVVVVADSSLLCLVSLHGVGFEQTPGEQIPGYADYLHRHLSKFLDSSVLSNDPFRLRSEHGENGPIYVHSCWPAYSKQRELGLARLGSWRDIDGRRKIDISGAPLTQGRERISHVALIYADQEEQKTTLSMMFLMMLLSQCRVHRYSSIFGLFGLLRQFIGGVLDQPIGEVRHPAASLSVRKDSARIQEWWQWLPGHLYRRRGTFAIAMQLLSDMAGYLLHNEQREQLRNFVMDALLRLAARDDVEGIILNAHSTGTLIAYDVFRQLPTPARRKIKAIITAGSPLRKYVTLFGWGRKIESEIALPPWYNFWDKRDPMADPLSAPLNWKRGRPIRTSESLFQRINPIKGSTTEVAVIDKEVDNIRNSYGRGLQPHNYWDNQTEFVQALVHILWQSAVVKTLLFSPPASNSGVALYEQTSSM
;
A
#
# COMPACT_ATOMS: atom_id res chain seq x y z
N MET A 1 35.40 -7.25 28.05
CA MET A 1 34.57 -6.14 27.56
C MET A 1 34.07 -6.56 26.19
N GLU A 2 32.85 -7.05 26.11
CA GLU A 2 32.19 -7.31 24.84
C GLU A 2 31.89 -5.97 24.17
N VAL A 3 32.49 -5.76 22.99
CA VAL A 3 32.13 -4.64 22.14
C VAL A 3 30.77 -4.99 21.53
N VAL A 4 29.70 -4.53 22.19
CA VAL A 4 28.38 -4.47 21.58
C VAL A 4 28.47 -3.43 20.48
N VAL A 5 28.73 -3.88 19.25
CA VAL A 5 28.56 -3.07 18.05
C VAL A 5 27.05 -2.90 17.88
N VAL A 6 26.47 -1.88 18.51
CA VAL A 6 25.14 -1.40 18.15
C VAL A 6 25.30 -0.75 16.77
N ALA A 7 25.07 -1.53 15.72
CA ALA A 7 24.96 -0.98 14.38
C ALA A 7 23.73 -0.06 14.36
N ASP A 8 23.99 1.25 14.40
CA ASP A 8 23.02 2.34 14.39
C ASP A 8 22.34 2.50 13.00
N SER A 9 22.02 1.40 12.34
CA SER A 9 21.28 1.38 11.07
C SER A 9 19.80 1.19 11.35
N SER A 10 19.13 2.29 11.62
CA SER A 10 17.69 2.32 11.87
C SER A 10 16.92 2.12 10.55
N LEU A 11 15.98 1.18 10.53
CA LEU A 11 15.34 0.67 9.31
C LEU A 11 14.10 1.47 8.91
N LEU A 12 13.94 1.68 7.60
CA LEU A 12 12.71 2.17 6.99
C LEU A 12 11.95 1.00 6.36
N CYS A 13 10.72 0.74 6.83
CA CYS A 13 9.89 -0.32 6.28
C CYS A 13 8.93 0.23 5.23
N LEU A 14 9.07 -0.20 3.98
CA LEU A 14 8.05 -0.04 2.94
C LEU A 14 7.02 -1.14 3.10
N VAL A 15 5.81 -0.81 3.54
CA VAL A 15 4.73 -1.78 3.73
C VAL A 15 3.76 -1.67 2.56
N SER A 16 3.70 -2.73 1.76
CA SER A 16 2.83 -2.84 0.60
C SER A 16 1.51 -3.54 0.96
N LEU A 17 0.39 -2.90 0.59
CA LEU A 17 -0.97 -3.41 0.73
C LEU A 17 -1.64 -3.43 -0.63
N HIS A 18 -2.28 -4.54 -0.97
CA HIS A 18 -3.08 -4.66 -2.18
C HIS A 18 -4.58 -4.74 -1.84
N GLY A 19 -5.43 -4.63 -2.87
CA GLY A 19 -6.83 -5.05 -2.74
C GLY A 19 -6.95 -6.57 -2.64
N VAL A 20 -7.91 -7.02 -1.83
CA VAL A 20 -8.27 -8.44 -1.59
C VAL A 20 -8.36 -9.22 -2.91
N GLY A 21 -7.92 -10.47 -2.95
CA GLY A 21 -8.02 -11.34 -4.13
C GLY A 21 -6.91 -11.15 -5.18
N PHE A 22 -5.99 -10.21 -4.96
CA PHE A 22 -4.82 -9.96 -5.82
C PHE A 22 -3.49 -10.13 -5.09
N GLU A 23 -3.52 -10.32 -3.78
CA GLU A 23 -2.38 -10.64 -2.93
C GLU A 23 -1.85 -12.08 -3.15
N GLN A 24 -1.52 -12.44 -4.39
CA GLN A 24 -0.91 -13.73 -4.71
C GLN A 24 0.41 -13.88 -3.95
N THR A 25 0.53 -14.98 -3.21
CA THR A 25 1.75 -15.39 -2.53
C THR A 25 2.77 -15.93 -3.53
N PRO A 26 4.08 -15.77 -3.27
CA PRO A 26 5.09 -16.37 -4.12
C PRO A 26 5.04 -17.90 -4.00
N GLY A 27 5.04 -18.59 -5.14
CA GLY A 27 5.23 -20.04 -5.25
C GLY A 27 6.57 -20.38 -5.91
N GLU A 28 6.85 -21.67 -6.14
CA GLU A 28 8.11 -22.12 -6.76
C GLU A 28 8.39 -21.46 -8.12
N GLN A 29 7.34 -21.26 -8.93
CA GLN A 29 7.43 -20.66 -10.27
C GLN A 29 6.51 -19.44 -10.44
N ILE A 30 5.80 -19.04 -9.39
CA ILE A 30 4.81 -17.96 -9.44
C ILE A 30 5.38 -16.78 -8.64
N PRO A 31 5.63 -15.62 -9.26
CA PRO A 31 6.02 -14.44 -8.50
C PRO A 31 4.86 -13.99 -7.62
N GLY A 32 5.17 -13.54 -6.41
CA GLY A 32 4.18 -12.92 -5.54
C GLY A 32 3.80 -11.52 -6.05
N TYR A 33 2.67 -10.99 -5.58
CA TYR A 33 2.08 -9.75 -6.13
C TYR A 33 2.98 -8.51 -6.04
N ALA A 34 3.87 -8.45 -5.05
CA ALA A 34 4.81 -7.36 -4.81
C ALA A 34 6.25 -7.64 -5.31
N ASP A 35 6.52 -8.83 -5.88
CA ASP A 35 7.87 -9.20 -6.37
C ASP A 35 8.35 -8.26 -7.49
N TYR A 36 7.48 -7.92 -8.45
CA TYR A 36 7.88 -7.00 -9.53
C TYR A 36 8.15 -5.59 -9.04
N LEU A 37 7.33 -5.07 -8.11
CA LEU A 37 7.61 -3.78 -7.47
C LEU A 37 8.98 -3.81 -6.80
N HIS A 38 9.26 -4.86 -6.03
CA HIS A 38 10.55 -5.03 -5.36
C HIS A 38 11.72 -5.06 -6.35
N ARG A 39 11.60 -5.84 -7.43
CA ARG A 39 12.61 -5.91 -8.49
C ARG A 39 12.81 -4.58 -9.21
N HIS A 40 11.74 -3.82 -9.45
CA HIS A 40 11.88 -2.51 -10.07
C HIS A 40 12.56 -1.53 -9.12
N LEU A 41 12.24 -1.57 -7.82
CA LEU A 41 12.94 -0.78 -6.80
C LEU A 41 14.43 -1.12 -6.75
N SER A 42 14.81 -2.40 -6.82
CA SER A 42 16.23 -2.82 -6.78
C SER A 42 17.05 -2.38 -7.99
N LYS A 43 16.41 -1.93 -9.09
CA LYS A 43 17.11 -1.31 -10.22
C LYS A 43 17.53 0.13 -9.96
N PHE A 44 16.84 0.81 -9.04
CA PHE A 44 17.04 2.23 -8.75
C PHE A 44 17.59 2.48 -7.34
N LEU A 45 17.52 1.49 -6.46
CA LEU A 45 18.11 1.50 -5.12
C LEU A 45 19.29 0.53 -5.10
N ASP A 46 20.44 1.02 -4.64
CA ASP A 46 21.63 0.18 -4.49
C ASP A 46 21.36 -1.01 -3.56
N SER A 47 22.10 -2.09 -3.76
CA SER A 47 22.02 -3.31 -2.94
C SER A 47 22.39 -3.08 -1.47
N SER A 48 23.08 -1.98 -1.17
CA SER A 48 23.36 -1.53 0.21
C SER A 48 22.20 -0.78 0.87
N VAL A 49 21.13 -0.48 0.12
CA VAL A 49 20.00 0.33 0.57
C VAL A 49 18.74 -0.52 0.71
N LEU A 50 18.37 -1.28 -0.33
CA LEU A 50 17.17 -2.14 -0.32
C LEU A 50 17.52 -3.59 0.05
N SER A 51 16.96 -4.08 1.15
CA SER A 51 17.09 -5.48 1.54
C SER A 51 16.12 -6.38 0.81
N ASN A 52 16.62 -7.57 0.43
CA ASN A 52 15.82 -8.73 0.06
C ASN A 52 15.22 -9.45 1.28
N ASP A 53 14.25 -10.34 1.06
CA ASP A 53 13.76 -11.28 2.08
C ASP A 53 14.91 -12.21 2.56
N PRO A 54 15.27 -12.20 3.86
CA PRO A 54 16.32 -13.06 4.41
C PRO A 54 16.08 -14.56 4.28
N PHE A 55 14.82 -14.99 4.14
CA PHE A 55 14.46 -16.41 4.11
C PHE A 55 14.15 -16.94 2.71
N ARG A 56 14.26 -16.11 1.67
CA ARG A 56 14.06 -16.54 0.30
C ARG A 56 15.41 -16.59 -0.41
N LEU A 57 15.76 -17.76 -0.94
CA LEU A 57 17.03 -17.98 -1.65
C LEU A 57 16.77 -18.07 -3.16
N ARG A 58 17.13 -17.03 -3.90
CA ARG A 58 17.19 -16.99 -5.36
C ARG A 58 18.56 -16.45 -5.81
N SER A 59 18.85 -16.64 -7.10
CA SER A 59 20.16 -16.42 -7.70
C SER A 59 20.57 -14.96 -7.82
N GLU A 60 19.62 -14.03 -8.05
CA GLU A 60 19.94 -12.62 -8.28
C GLU A 60 19.36 -11.68 -7.21
N HIS A 61 20.05 -10.55 -6.98
CA HIS A 61 19.58 -9.51 -6.07
C HIS A 61 18.26 -8.89 -6.57
N GLY A 62 17.27 -8.74 -5.68
CA GLY A 62 15.93 -8.27 -6.02
C GLY A 62 14.97 -9.40 -6.44
N GLU A 63 15.46 -10.62 -6.67
CA GLU A 63 14.60 -11.77 -6.99
C GLU A 63 14.06 -12.48 -5.75
N ASN A 64 14.80 -12.41 -4.63
CA ASN A 64 14.34 -12.86 -3.31
C ASN A 64 13.07 -12.11 -2.88
N GLY A 65 12.85 -10.90 -3.40
CA GLY A 65 11.60 -10.17 -3.27
C GLY A 65 11.39 -9.60 -1.86
N PRO A 66 10.18 -9.10 -1.59
CA PRO A 66 9.81 -8.56 -0.29
C PRO A 66 9.53 -9.67 0.72
N ILE A 67 9.51 -9.28 2.00
CA ILE A 67 9.09 -10.13 3.11
C ILE A 67 7.57 -10.27 3.08
N TYR A 68 7.08 -11.47 2.81
CA TYR A 68 5.65 -11.77 2.82
C TYR A 68 5.15 -12.09 4.22
N VAL A 69 4.11 -11.40 4.65
CA VAL A 69 3.49 -11.55 5.98
C VAL A 69 2.03 -11.90 5.81
N HIS A 70 1.60 -13.00 6.42
CA HIS A 70 0.27 -13.55 6.23
C HIS A 70 -0.65 -13.22 7.41
N SER A 71 -1.94 -13.07 7.15
CA SER A 71 -2.94 -12.94 8.22
C SER A 71 -3.07 -14.19 9.09
N CYS A 72 -2.75 -15.36 8.55
CA CYS A 72 -2.65 -16.64 9.25
C CYS A 72 -1.66 -17.57 8.53
N TRP A 73 -1.01 -18.47 9.26
CA TRP A 73 -0.12 -19.48 8.68
C TRP A 73 -0.23 -20.83 9.40
N PRO A 74 -0.28 -21.98 8.70
CA PRO A 74 -0.51 -22.13 7.26
C PRO A 74 -1.79 -21.41 6.80
N ALA A 75 -1.97 -21.18 5.50
CA ALA A 75 -3.18 -20.52 5.00
C ALA A 75 -4.44 -21.23 5.51
N TYR A 76 -5.48 -20.47 5.89
CA TYR A 76 -6.75 -20.95 6.45
C TYR A 76 -6.65 -21.68 7.81
N SER A 77 -5.47 -21.69 8.46
CA SER A 77 -5.30 -22.36 9.76
C SER A 77 -5.90 -21.60 10.95
N LYS A 78 -6.35 -20.35 10.73
CA LYS A 78 -6.69 -19.36 11.77
C LYS A 78 -5.56 -19.04 12.76
N GLN A 79 -4.35 -19.57 12.55
CA GLN A 79 -3.19 -19.32 13.40
C GLN A 79 -2.54 -17.99 13.01
N ARG A 80 -3.17 -16.91 13.47
CA ARG A 80 -2.78 -15.53 13.17
C ARG A 80 -1.36 -15.20 13.61
N GLU A 81 -0.96 -15.67 14.78
CA GLU A 81 0.33 -15.31 15.35
C GLU A 81 1.50 -15.91 14.56
N LEU A 82 1.35 -17.13 14.01
CA LEU A 82 2.34 -17.68 13.08
C LEU A 82 2.42 -16.90 11.77
N GLY A 83 1.30 -16.36 11.27
CA GLY A 83 1.29 -15.54 10.06
C GLY A 83 2.04 -14.21 10.23
N LEU A 84 1.94 -13.62 11.42
CA LEU A 84 2.60 -12.36 11.78
C LEU A 84 4.03 -12.55 12.33
N ALA A 85 4.45 -13.77 12.64
CA ALA A 85 5.75 -14.08 13.23
C ALA A 85 6.93 -13.55 12.41
N ARG A 86 6.78 -13.34 11.09
CA ARG A 86 7.80 -12.70 10.24
C ARG A 86 8.13 -11.26 10.66
N LEU A 87 7.24 -10.59 11.38
CA LEU A 87 7.44 -9.25 11.96
C LEU A 87 7.95 -9.29 13.40
N GLY A 88 8.11 -10.49 13.98
CA GLY A 88 8.40 -10.71 15.39
C GLY A 88 7.13 -10.97 16.20
N SER A 89 7.32 -11.41 17.44
CA SER A 89 6.25 -11.81 18.34
C SER A 89 6.20 -10.94 19.58
N TRP A 90 5.00 -10.62 20.07
CA TRP A 90 4.87 -9.90 21.33
C TRP A 90 5.38 -10.77 22.49
N ARG A 91 6.31 -10.24 23.28
CA ARG A 91 6.78 -10.84 24.53
C ARG A 91 6.85 -9.80 25.64
N ASP A 92 6.64 -10.23 26.86
CA ASP A 92 6.94 -9.42 28.03
C ASP A 92 8.42 -9.57 28.35
N ILE A 93 9.17 -8.49 28.12
CA ILE A 93 10.61 -8.41 28.37
C ILE A 93 10.80 -7.30 29.40
N ASP A 94 11.33 -7.65 30.58
CA ASP A 94 11.56 -6.72 31.70
C ASP A 94 10.29 -5.96 32.13
N GLY A 95 9.14 -6.65 32.14
CA GLY A 95 7.84 -6.07 32.52
C GLY A 95 7.26 -5.09 31.49
N ARG A 96 7.85 -5.00 30.29
CA ARG A 96 7.33 -4.20 29.17
C ARG A 96 7.01 -5.11 27.99
N ARG A 97 5.84 -4.92 27.41
CA ARG A 97 5.45 -5.60 26.18
C ARG A 97 6.28 -5.07 25.02
N LYS A 98 7.18 -5.90 24.51
CA LYS A 98 8.10 -5.60 23.38
C LYS A 98 7.93 -6.63 22.27
N ILE A 99 8.47 -6.31 21.10
CA ILE A 99 8.56 -7.27 19.99
C ILE A 99 9.88 -8.03 20.12
N ASP A 100 9.78 -9.34 20.30
CA ASP A 100 10.91 -10.23 20.10
C ASP A 100 11.15 -10.40 18.61
N ILE A 101 12.33 -9.94 18.17
CA ILE A 101 12.77 -9.97 16.77
C ILE A 101 13.63 -11.22 16.47
N SER A 102 13.88 -12.06 17.46
CA SER A 102 14.68 -13.29 17.32
C SER A 102 14.03 -14.21 16.29
N GLY A 103 14.73 -14.51 15.20
CA GLY A 103 14.18 -15.31 14.08
C GLY A 103 13.24 -14.54 13.15
N ALA A 104 13.09 -13.23 13.32
CA ALA A 104 12.31 -12.36 12.45
C ALA A 104 13.15 -11.18 11.90
N PRO A 105 14.29 -11.44 11.22
CA PRO A 105 15.09 -10.40 10.60
C PRO A 105 14.30 -9.74 9.46
N LEU A 106 14.40 -8.41 9.38
CA LEU A 106 13.84 -7.62 8.30
C LEU A 106 14.87 -7.27 7.22
N THR A 107 16.16 -7.51 7.49
CA THR A 107 17.27 -7.31 6.54
C THR A 107 18.29 -8.44 6.55
N GLN A 108 19.13 -8.52 5.52
CA GLN A 108 20.24 -9.50 5.42
C GLN A 108 21.59 -8.95 5.93
N GLY A 109 21.66 -7.65 6.24
CA GLY A 109 22.86 -7.00 6.74
C GLY A 109 22.60 -5.53 7.09
N ARG A 110 23.38 -4.63 6.46
CA ARG A 110 23.40 -3.19 6.75
C ARG A 110 22.44 -2.36 5.86
N GLU A 111 21.55 -3.02 5.14
CA GLU A 111 20.56 -2.34 4.31
C GLU A 111 19.62 -1.50 5.17
N ARG A 112 19.12 -0.41 4.59
CA ARG A 112 18.34 0.60 5.33
C ARG A 112 16.85 0.49 5.09
N ILE A 113 16.44 -0.15 4.00
CA ILE A 113 15.06 -0.27 3.58
C ILE A 113 14.68 -1.75 3.54
N SER A 114 13.62 -2.09 4.26
CA SER A 114 12.97 -3.40 4.16
C SER A 114 11.63 -3.25 3.46
N HIS A 115 11.32 -4.12 2.50
CA HIS A 115 10.02 -4.15 1.82
C HIS A 115 9.20 -5.32 2.35
N VAL A 116 8.08 -4.99 3.00
CA VAL A 116 7.13 -5.92 3.61
C VAL A 116 5.85 -5.94 2.78
N ALA A 117 5.36 -7.11 2.38
CA ALA A 117 4.14 -7.29 1.61
C ALA A 117 3.11 -8.09 2.42
N LEU A 118 1.92 -7.51 2.65
CA LEU A 118 0.87 -8.14 3.46
C LEU A 118 -0.04 -9.05 2.61
N ILE A 119 -0.46 -10.19 3.17
CA ILE A 119 -1.31 -11.22 2.53
C ILE A 119 -2.53 -11.54 3.41
N TYR A 120 -3.73 -11.53 2.84
CA TYR A 120 -5.01 -11.79 3.52
C TYR A 120 -5.44 -13.27 3.39
N ALA A 121 -4.65 -14.19 3.95
CA ALA A 121 -4.83 -15.64 3.78
C ALA A 121 -6.13 -16.23 4.34
N ASP A 122 -6.78 -15.60 5.33
CA ASP A 122 -7.92 -16.16 6.08
C ASP A 122 -9.30 -15.69 5.57
N GLN A 123 -9.35 -14.78 4.58
CA GLN A 123 -10.47 -13.85 4.42
C GLN A 123 -11.29 -14.03 3.14
N GLU A 124 -11.25 -15.23 2.55
CA GLU A 124 -11.91 -15.55 1.27
C GLU A 124 -13.21 -16.35 1.41
N GLU A 125 -13.75 -16.56 2.62
CA GLU A 125 -14.90 -17.46 2.80
C GLU A 125 -16.27 -16.84 2.42
N GLN A 126 -16.44 -15.51 2.41
CA GLN A 126 -17.77 -14.90 2.18
C GLN A 126 -18.04 -14.53 0.71
N LYS A 127 -18.90 -15.32 0.05
CA LYS A 127 -19.37 -15.13 -1.34
C LYS A 127 -19.96 -13.73 -1.54
N THR A 128 -19.27 -12.87 -2.28
CA THR A 128 -19.88 -11.66 -2.85
C THR A 128 -20.78 -12.10 -4.00
N THR A 129 -22.09 -12.08 -3.78
CA THR A 129 -23.09 -12.50 -4.77
C THR A 129 -23.47 -11.33 -5.69
N LEU A 130 -24.02 -11.61 -6.87
CA LEU A 130 -24.57 -10.59 -7.80
C LEU A 130 -25.55 -9.62 -7.10
N SER A 131 -26.29 -10.10 -6.10
CA SER A 131 -27.18 -9.29 -5.26
C SER A 131 -26.43 -8.22 -4.46
N MET A 132 -25.17 -8.43 -4.08
CA MET A 132 -24.36 -7.44 -3.37
C MET A 132 -23.87 -6.33 -4.29
N MET A 133 -23.55 -6.64 -5.55
CA MET A 133 -23.27 -5.61 -6.55
C MET A 133 -24.52 -4.75 -6.82
N PHE A 134 -25.70 -5.38 -6.86
CA PHE A 134 -26.97 -4.67 -6.96
C PHE A 134 -27.25 -3.79 -5.74
N LEU A 135 -26.98 -4.28 -4.53
CA LEU A 135 -27.11 -3.51 -3.29
C LEU A 135 -26.14 -2.31 -3.27
N MET A 136 -24.89 -2.49 -3.68
CA MET A 136 -23.93 -1.39 -3.84
C MET A 136 -24.44 -0.35 -4.83
N MET A 137 -25.04 -0.79 -5.95
CA MET A 137 -25.66 0.11 -6.91
C MET A 137 -26.81 0.91 -6.28
N LEU A 138 -27.73 0.27 -5.54
CA LEU A 138 -28.81 0.94 -4.81
C LEU A 138 -28.27 1.96 -3.80
N LEU A 139 -27.27 1.59 -3.00
CA LEU A 139 -26.64 2.48 -2.03
C LEU A 139 -25.99 3.70 -2.71
N SER A 140 -25.44 3.50 -3.91
CA SER A 140 -24.84 4.59 -4.68
C SER A 140 -25.86 5.54 -5.28
N GLN A 141 -27.06 5.07 -5.69
CA GLN A 141 -28.05 5.82 -6.47
C GLN A 141 -28.45 7.15 -5.83
N CYS A 142 -28.58 7.19 -4.49
CA CYS A 142 -28.92 8.41 -3.77
C CYS A 142 -27.83 9.49 -3.83
N ARG A 143 -26.59 9.15 -4.23
CA ARG A 143 -25.43 10.06 -4.22
C ARG A 143 -24.63 10.08 -5.52
N VAL A 144 -24.99 9.29 -6.54
CA VAL A 144 -24.28 9.27 -7.84
C VAL A 144 -24.10 10.67 -8.39
N HIS A 145 -25.13 11.52 -8.32
CA HIS A 145 -25.13 12.89 -8.83
C HIS A 145 -24.00 13.79 -8.26
N ARG A 146 -23.43 13.43 -7.11
CA ARG A 146 -22.30 14.12 -6.47
C ARG A 146 -20.95 13.77 -7.09
N TYR A 147 -20.82 12.58 -7.68
CA TYR A 147 -19.57 12.06 -8.23
C TYR A 147 -19.52 12.14 -9.77
N SER A 148 -20.59 11.69 -10.44
CA SER A 148 -20.70 11.69 -11.90
C SER A 148 -22.18 11.69 -12.33
N SER A 149 -22.47 11.77 -13.63
CA SER A 149 -23.78 11.35 -14.10
C SER A 149 -23.86 9.82 -14.11
N ILE A 150 -25.06 9.24 -13.97
CA ILE A 150 -25.27 7.78 -14.09
C ILE A 150 -24.71 7.28 -15.43
N PHE A 151 -24.98 8.01 -16.51
CA PHE A 151 -24.43 7.75 -17.84
C PHE A 151 -22.90 7.85 -17.90
N GLY A 152 -22.27 8.73 -17.12
CA GLY A 152 -20.81 8.83 -17.03
C GLY A 152 -20.17 7.61 -16.35
N LEU A 153 -20.84 7.01 -15.35
CA LEU A 153 -20.39 5.77 -14.72
C LEU A 153 -20.51 4.58 -15.67
N PHE A 154 -21.62 4.49 -16.42
CA PHE A 154 -21.77 3.49 -17.49
C PHE A 154 -20.76 3.69 -18.62
N GLY A 155 -20.45 4.94 -18.98
CA GLY A 155 -19.43 5.27 -19.97
C GLY A 155 -18.04 4.81 -19.54
N LEU A 156 -17.67 5.01 -18.26
CA LEU A 156 -16.43 4.50 -17.68
C LEU A 156 -16.39 2.97 -17.68
N LEU A 157 -17.46 2.32 -17.23
CA LEU A 157 -17.55 0.87 -17.22
C LEU A 157 -17.47 0.30 -18.65
N ARG A 158 -18.11 0.96 -19.62
CA ARG A 158 -18.03 0.61 -21.04
C ARG A 158 -16.64 0.87 -21.62
N GLN A 159 -15.95 1.95 -21.27
CA GLN A 159 -14.57 2.19 -21.72
C GLN A 159 -13.60 1.15 -21.13
N PHE A 160 -13.81 0.79 -19.87
CA PHE A 160 -13.06 -0.24 -19.17
C PHE A 160 -13.26 -1.63 -19.78
N ILE A 161 -14.51 -2.00 -20.06
CA ILE A 161 -14.86 -3.28 -20.70
C ILE A 161 -14.52 -3.24 -22.21
N GLY A 162 -14.72 -2.12 -22.88
CA GLY A 162 -14.49 -1.93 -24.31
C GLY A 162 -13.00 -1.96 -24.69
N GLY A 163 -12.15 -1.24 -23.95
CA GLY A 163 -10.70 -1.31 -24.12
C GLY A 163 -10.10 -2.69 -23.80
N VAL A 164 -10.87 -3.52 -23.09
CA VAL A 164 -10.59 -4.93 -22.83
C VAL A 164 -11.07 -5.83 -23.99
N LEU A 165 -12.19 -5.50 -24.62
CA LEU A 165 -12.79 -6.28 -25.71
C LEU A 165 -12.13 -6.05 -27.08
N ASP A 166 -11.57 -4.86 -27.31
CA ASP A 166 -10.97 -4.46 -28.60
C ASP A 166 -9.51 -4.97 -28.79
N GLN A 167 -9.00 -5.84 -27.91
CA GLN A 167 -7.61 -6.31 -28.00
C GLN A 167 -7.46 -7.52 -28.95
N PRO A 168 -6.49 -7.47 -29.91
CA PRO A 168 -6.27 -8.55 -30.87
C PRO A 168 -5.76 -9.83 -30.19
N ILE A 169 -6.32 -10.98 -30.61
CA ILE A 169 -6.21 -12.33 -30.03
C ILE A 169 -4.78 -12.96 -30.17
N GLY A 170 -3.78 -12.22 -30.67
CA GLY A 170 -2.56 -12.82 -31.23
C GLY A 170 -1.36 -13.12 -30.30
N GLU A 171 -1.25 -12.57 -29.08
CA GLU A 171 -0.13 -12.88 -28.18
C GLU A 171 -0.58 -12.99 -26.73
N VAL A 172 -0.43 -14.19 -26.13
CA VAL A 172 -0.70 -14.45 -24.72
C VAL A 172 0.44 -13.85 -23.88
N ARG A 173 0.39 -12.54 -23.62
CA ARG A 173 1.25 -11.93 -22.59
C ARG A 173 0.54 -12.03 -21.24
N HIS A 174 1.18 -12.65 -20.26
CA HIS A 174 0.63 -12.81 -18.92
C HIS A 174 0.40 -11.44 -18.24
N PRO A 175 -0.68 -11.27 -17.46
CA PRO A 175 -0.87 -10.07 -16.66
C PRO A 175 0.28 -9.91 -15.66
N ALA A 176 0.57 -8.67 -15.28
CA ALA A 176 1.51 -8.37 -14.21
C ALA A 176 1.16 -9.12 -12.91
N ALA A 177 2.15 -9.43 -12.08
CA ALA A 177 1.94 -10.17 -10.83
C ALA A 177 0.99 -9.43 -9.89
N SER A 178 1.07 -8.10 -9.83
CA SER A 178 0.17 -7.21 -9.07
C SER A 178 -1.28 -7.25 -9.56
N LEU A 179 -1.51 -7.56 -10.84
CA LEU A 179 -2.84 -7.68 -11.44
C LEU A 179 -3.29 -9.13 -11.64
N SER A 180 -2.48 -10.08 -11.18
CA SER A 180 -2.82 -11.49 -11.28
C SER A 180 -3.83 -11.82 -10.20
N VAL A 181 -5.05 -12.18 -10.63
CA VAL A 181 -6.05 -12.75 -9.73
C VAL A 181 -5.45 -13.97 -9.06
N ARG A 182 -5.62 -14.05 -7.74
CA ARG A 182 -5.10 -15.14 -6.92
C ARG A 182 -5.61 -16.49 -7.43
N LYS A 183 -4.71 -17.44 -7.63
CA LYS A 183 -5.01 -18.76 -8.24
C LYS A 183 -5.27 -19.86 -7.21
N ASP A 184 -4.73 -19.72 -6.00
CA ASP A 184 -4.90 -20.66 -4.89
C ASP A 184 -6.25 -20.49 -4.17
N SER A 185 -7.09 -19.55 -4.60
CA SER A 185 -8.46 -19.43 -4.13
C SER A 185 -9.36 -20.46 -4.82
N ALA A 186 -9.66 -21.57 -4.14
CA ALA A 186 -10.60 -22.61 -4.61
C ALA A 186 -11.98 -22.03 -5.04
N ARG A 187 -12.35 -20.88 -4.45
CA ARG A 187 -13.61 -20.17 -4.66
C ARG A 187 -13.73 -19.52 -6.04
N ILE A 188 -12.64 -18.99 -6.59
CA ILE A 188 -12.65 -18.34 -7.90
C ILE A 188 -12.95 -19.41 -8.97
N GLN A 189 -12.38 -20.60 -8.81
CA GLN A 189 -12.56 -21.73 -9.72
C GLN A 189 -14.01 -22.23 -9.82
N GLU A 190 -14.79 -22.20 -8.73
CA GLU A 190 -16.21 -22.61 -8.72
C GLU A 190 -17.15 -21.59 -9.39
N TRP A 191 -16.94 -20.28 -9.16
CA TRP A 191 -17.76 -19.24 -9.80
C TRP A 191 -17.60 -19.26 -11.33
N TRP A 192 -16.40 -19.58 -11.82
CA TRP A 192 -16.13 -19.73 -13.26
C TRP A 192 -16.89 -20.89 -13.92
N GLN A 193 -17.28 -21.91 -13.15
CA GLN A 193 -18.00 -23.06 -13.69
C GLN A 193 -19.48 -22.74 -14.00
N TRP A 194 -20.04 -21.68 -13.42
CA TRP A 194 -21.44 -21.29 -13.60
C TRP A 194 -21.67 -20.28 -14.74
N LEU A 195 -20.61 -19.69 -15.31
CA LEU A 195 -20.70 -18.77 -16.44
C LEU A 195 -20.75 -19.54 -17.78
N PRO A 196 -21.64 -19.15 -18.72
CA PRO A 196 -21.77 -19.85 -19.99
C PRO A 196 -20.46 -19.82 -20.81
N GLY A 197 -20.10 -20.97 -21.39
CA GLY A 197 -18.76 -21.29 -21.92
C GLY A 197 -18.18 -20.37 -23.02
N HIS A 198 -18.95 -19.45 -23.58
CA HIS A 198 -18.47 -18.44 -24.53
C HIS A 198 -17.75 -17.25 -23.84
N LEU A 199 -18.12 -16.94 -22.58
CA LEU A 199 -17.38 -15.99 -21.74
C LEU A 199 -16.10 -16.61 -21.17
N TYR A 200 -16.07 -17.94 -21.08
CA TYR A 200 -14.96 -18.72 -20.59
C TYR A 200 -13.74 -18.72 -21.53
N ARG A 201 -13.71 -18.13 -22.73
CA ARG A 201 -12.48 -18.03 -23.58
C ARG A 201 -11.90 -16.61 -23.68
N ARG A 202 -12.66 -15.58 -23.28
CA ARG A 202 -12.24 -14.15 -23.27
C ARG A 202 -11.56 -13.77 -21.93
N ARG A 203 -10.70 -14.68 -21.43
CA ARG A 203 -10.52 -15.13 -20.02
C ARG A 203 -9.88 -14.20 -18.97
N GLY A 204 -8.93 -13.32 -19.30
CA GLY A 204 -8.07 -12.74 -18.24
C GLY A 204 -8.59 -11.44 -17.63
N THR A 205 -9.01 -10.52 -18.48
CA THR A 205 -9.17 -9.09 -18.16
C THR A 205 -10.54 -8.76 -17.61
N PHE A 206 -11.59 -9.36 -18.16
CA PHE A 206 -12.93 -9.32 -17.58
C PHE A 206 -12.97 -9.96 -16.18
N ALA A 207 -12.18 -11.01 -15.96
CA ALA A 207 -12.04 -11.64 -14.65
C ALA A 207 -11.44 -10.70 -13.61
N ILE A 208 -10.33 -10.03 -13.96
CA ILE A 208 -9.72 -9.01 -13.09
C ILE A 208 -10.72 -7.87 -12.82
N ALA A 209 -11.45 -7.40 -13.83
CA ALA A 209 -12.47 -6.36 -13.68
C ALA A 209 -13.61 -6.74 -12.71
N MET A 210 -14.16 -7.95 -12.85
CA MET A 210 -15.21 -8.44 -11.97
C MET A 210 -14.68 -8.70 -10.55
N GLN A 211 -13.45 -9.19 -10.42
CA GLN A 211 -12.79 -9.35 -9.13
C GLN A 211 -12.66 -8.00 -8.42
N LEU A 212 -12.12 -6.97 -9.09
CA LEU A 212 -12.02 -5.61 -8.53
C LEU A 212 -13.37 -5.08 -8.01
N LEU A 213 -14.45 -5.27 -8.77
CA LEU A 213 -15.79 -4.87 -8.34
C LEU A 213 -16.32 -5.69 -7.16
N SER A 214 -16.05 -6.99 -7.17
CA SER A 214 -16.39 -7.90 -6.07
C SER A 214 -15.67 -7.51 -4.78
N ASP A 215 -14.39 -7.16 -4.85
CA ASP A 215 -13.59 -6.75 -3.68
C ASP A 215 -14.09 -5.42 -3.11
N MET A 216 -14.44 -4.48 -3.99
CA MET A 216 -15.04 -3.22 -3.57
C MET A 216 -16.35 -3.44 -2.82
N ALA A 217 -17.25 -4.26 -3.38
CA ALA A 217 -18.53 -4.58 -2.76
C ALA A 217 -18.32 -5.37 -1.45
N GLY A 218 -17.37 -6.30 -1.42
CA GLY A 218 -17.04 -7.11 -0.26
C GLY A 218 -16.63 -6.25 0.94
N TYR A 219 -15.65 -5.36 0.75
CA TYR A 219 -15.17 -4.47 1.81
C TYR A 219 -16.23 -3.47 2.30
N LEU A 220 -17.12 -3.03 1.40
CA LEU A 220 -18.22 -2.12 1.73
C LEU A 220 -19.30 -2.81 2.56
N LEU A 221 -19.69 -4.03 2.17
CA LEU A 221 -20.91 -4.68 2.66
C LEU A 221 -20.66 -5.67 3.81
N HIS A 222 -19.47 -6.24 3.92
CA HIS A 222 -19.13 -7.19 4.99
C HIS A 222 -18.31 -6.52 6.08
N ASN A 223 -19.02 -6.01 7.10
CA ASN A 223 -18.37 -5.40 8.26
C ASN A 223 -17.38 -6.35 8.95
N GLU A 224 -17.72 -7.64 9.07
CA GLU A 224 -16.85 -8.63 9.71
C GLU A 224 -15.52 -8.78 8.96
N GLN A 225 -15.56 -9.01 7.65
CA GLN A 225 -14.37 -9.12 6.80
C GLN A 225 -13.55 -7.81 6.86
N ARG A 226 -14.22 -6.66 6.84
CA ARG A 226 -13.56 -5.36 7.00
C ARG A 226 -12.81 -5.24 8.33
N GLU A 227 -13.44 -5.60 9.45
CA GLU A 227 -12.78 -5.54 10.76
C GLU A 227 -11.63 -6.57 10.85
N GLN A 228 -11.78 -7.77 10.29
CA GLN A 228 -10.72 -8.78 10.27
C GLN A 228 -9.49 -8.30 9.48
N LEU A 229 -9.70 -7.73 8.28
CA LEU A 229 -8.62 -7.13 7.47
C LEU A 229 -7.96 -5.95 8.20
N ARG A 230 -8.76 -5.05 8.77
CA ARG A 230 -8.24 -3.91 9.53
C ARG A 230 -7.44 -4.36 10.75
N ASN A 231 -7.91 -5.36 11.47
CA ASN A 231 -7.22 -5.89 12.65
C ASN A 231 -5.87 -6.52 12.30
N PHE A 232 -5.80 -7.25 11.18
CA PHE A 232 -4.53 -7.81 10.70
C PHE A 232 -3.54 -6.72 10.33
N VAL A 233 -3.94 -5.76 9.49
CA VAL A 233 -3.06 -4.67 9.07
C VAL A 233 -2.66 -3.79 10.26
N MET A 234 -3.59 -3.50 11.17
CA MET A 234 -3.31 -2.77 12.41
C MET A 234 -2.20 -3.46 13.22
N ASP A 235 -2.31 -4.76 13.44
CA ASP A 235 -1.33 -5.52 14.23
C ASP A 235 0.03 -5.59 13.52
N ALA A 236 0.06 -5.78 12.20
CA ALA A 236 1.30 -5.71 11.43
C ALA A 236 2.00 -4.35 11.59
N LEU A 237 1.25 -3.24 11.50
CA LEU A 237 1.80 -1.89 11.69
C LEU A 237 2.21 -1.61 13.13
N LEU A 238 1.46 -2.10 14.12
CA LEU A 238 1.81 -1.96 15.53
C LEU A 238 3.09 -2.73 15.87
N ARG A 239 3.28 -3.93 15.33
CA ARG A 239 4.53 -4.69 15.49
C ARG A 239 5.71 -3.94 14.89
N LEU A 240 5.60 -3.52 13.64
CA LEU A 240 6.64 -2.72 13.00
C LEU A 240 6.94 -1.42 13.76
N ALA A 241 5.92 -0.73 14.27
CA ALA A 241 6.12 0.51 15.02
C ALA A 241 6.74 0.29 16.42
N ALA A 242 6.50 -0.87 17.04
CA ALA A 242 7.02 -1.25 18.35
C ALA A 242 8.40 -1.92 18.31
N ARG A 243 8.92 -2.20 17.12
CA ARG A 243 10.28 -2.67 16.91
C ARG A 243 11.29 -1.55 17.10
N ASP A 244 12.33 -1.81 17.89
CA ASP A 244 13.39 -0.84 18.18
C ASP A 244 14.29 -0.59 16.96
N ASP A 245 14.46 -1.59 16.09
CA ASP A 245 15.25 -1.51 14.85
C ASP A 245 14.51 -0.78 13.70
N VAL A 246 13.20 -0.52 13.82
CA VAL A 246 12.40 0.16 12.80
C VAL A 246 12.23 1.63 13.14
N GLU A 247 12.82 2.53 12.36
CA GLU A 247 12.68 3.97 12.52
C GLU A 247 11.36 4.51 11.98
N GLY A 248 10.93 3.98 10.84
CA GLY A 248 9.87 4.56 10.06
C GLY A 248 9.18 3.55 9.18
N ILE A 249 7.95 3.88 8.81
CA ILE A 249 7.09 3.06 7.97
C ILE A 249 6.57 3.95 6.84
N ILE A 250 6.67 3.47 5.61
CA ILE A 250 5.98 4.03 4.45
C ILE A 250 4.85 3.08 4.08
N LEU A 251 3.62 3.57 4.10
CA LEU A 251 2.47 2.80 3.65
C LEU A 251 2.33 2.96 2.15
N ASN A 252 2.50 1.88 1.40
CA ASN A 252 2.28 1.82 -0.04
C ASN A 252 1.06 0.96 -0.34
N ALA A 253 -0.06 1.60 -0.65
CA ALA A 253 -1.34 0.92 -0.84
C ALA A 253 -1.81 1.03 -2.28
N HIS A 254 -2.32 -0.07 -2.83
CA HIS A 254 -2.84 -0.16 -4.18
C HIS A 254 -4.30 -0.61 -4.20
N SER A 255 -5.11 -0.03 -5.10
CA SER A 255 -6.51 -0.41 -5.30
C SER A 255 -7.33 -0.36 -4.00
N THR A 256 -8.16 -1.37 -3.71
CA THR A 256 -8.91 -1.51 -2.44
C THR A 256 -8.01 -1.52 -1.20
N GLY A 257 -6.73 -1.89 -1.32
CA GLY A 257 -5.75 -1.78 -0.23
C GLY A 257 -5.60 -0.34 0.29
N THR A 258 -5.90 0.67 -0.52
CA THR A 258 -5.89 2.09 -0.11
C THR A 258 -6.99 2.42 0.90
N LEU A 259 -8.15 1.75 0.83
CA LEU A 259 -9.23 1.89 1.80
C LEU A 259 -8.83 1.26 3.13
N ILE A 260 -8.25 0.07 3.08
CA ILE A 260 -7.78 -0.66 4.26
C ILE A 260 -6.70 0.18 4.97
N ALA A 261 -5.70 0.65 4.23
CA ALA A 261 -4.63 1.48 4.77
C ALA A 261 -5.18 2.78 5.38
N TYR A 262 -6.14 3.44 4.73
CA TYR A 262 -6.77 4.67 5.23
C TYR A 262 -7.56 4.43 6.52
N ASP A 263 -8.39 3.38 6.56
CA ASP A 263 -9.20 3.06 7.74
C ASP A 263 -8.33 2.66 8.95
N VAL A 264 -7.26 1.89 8.72
CA VAL A 264 -6.30 1.54 9.77
C VAL A 264 -5.53 2.77 10.22
N PHE A 265 -5.03 3.60 9.30
CA PHE A 265 -4.25 4.79 9.64
C PHE A 265 -5.01 5.75 10.56
N ARG A 266 -6.31 5.93 10.30
CA ARG A 266 -7.22 6.74 11.15
C ARG A 266 -7.33 6.25 12.58
N GLN A 267 -7.09 4.96 12.80
CA GLN A 267 -7.26 4.30 14.09
C GLN A 267 -5.92 3.96 14.76
N LEU A 268 -4.80 4.16 14.06
CA LEU A 268 -3.48 3.93 14.64
C LEU A 268 -3.29 4.82 15.87
N PRO A 269 -2.81 4.28 17.01
CA PRO A 269 -2.49 5.09 18.17
C PRO A 269 -1.34 6.05 17.84
N THR A 270 -1.30 7.21 18.51
CA THR A 270 -0.34 8.29 18.24
C THR A 270 1.12 7.82 18.18
N PRO A 271 1.63 6.94 19.09
CA PRO A 271 3.01 6.45 19.01
C PRO A 271 3.32 5.72 17.69
N ALA A 272 2.41 4.84 17.25
CA ALA A 272 2.58 4.12 15.98
C ALA A 272 2.41 5.05 14.78
N ARG A 273 1.47 5.99 14.86
CA ARG A 273 1.24 6.98 13.80
C ARG A 273 2.48 7.85 13.55
N ARG A 274 3.25 8.20 14.59
CA ARG A 274 4.52 8.95 14.46
C ARG A 274 5.61 8.20 13.69
N LYS A 275 5.54 6.86 13.65
CA LYS A 275 6.45 6.04 12.84
C LYS A 275 6.05 6.06 11.35
N ILE A 276 4.81 6.42 11.01
CA ILE A 276 4.41 6.55 9.59
C ILE A 276 5.04 7.82 9.01
N LYS A 277 5.95 7.65 8.05
CA LYS A 277 6.71 8.75 7.42
C LYS A 277 6.04 9.26 6.14
N ALA A 278 5.33 8.40 5.42
CA ALA A 278 4.57 8.76 4.23
C ALA A 278 3.42 7.78 3.99
N ILE A 279 2.37 8.26 3.34
CA ILE A 279 1.26 7.46 2.82
C ILE A 279 1.27 7.59 1.30
N ILE A 280 1.25 6.46 0.62
CA ILE A 280 1.25 6.36 -0.83
C ILE A 280 0.02 5.56 -1.22
N THR A 281 -0.86 6.17 -2.01
CA THR A 281 -2.03 5.50 -2.58
C THR A 281 -1.89 5.46 -4.09
N ALA A 282 -2.15 4.31 -4.69
CA ALA A 282 -2.12 4.10 -6.13
C ALA A 282 -3.40 3.41 -6.58
N GLY A 283 -3.99 3.83 -7.70
CA GLY A 283 -5.22 3.20 -8.19
C GLY A 283 -6.42 3.37 -7.24
N SER A 284 -6.44 4.43 -6.41
CA SER A 284 -7.29 4.48 -5.22
C SER A 284 -8.77 4.75 -5.52
N PRO A 285 -9.70 3.87 -5.08
CA PRO A 285 -11.13 4.14 -5.13
C PRO A 285 -11.64 5.06 -4.00
N LEU A 286 -10.77 5.58 -3.11
CA LEU A 286 -11.16 6.32 -1.90
C LEU A 286 -12.17 7.44 -2.15
N ARG A 287 -11.98 8.25 -3.21
CA ARG A 287 -12.94 9.31 -3.56
C ARG A 287 -14.35 8.74 -3.76
N LYS A 288 -14.48 7.67 -4.53
CA LYS A 288 -15.78 7.04 -4.81
C LYS A 288 -16.44 6.59 -3.52
N TYR A 289 -15.68 6.03 -2.60
CA TYR A 289 -16.21 5.63 -1.29
C TYR A 289 -16.73 6.82 -0.49
N VAL A 290 -15.96 7.90 -0.42
CA VAL A 290 -16.38 9.13 0.26
C VAL A 290 -17.63 9.72 -0.42
N THR A 291 -17.65 9.83 -1.74
CA THR A 291 -18.70 10.54 -2.47
C THR A 291 -19.98 9.72 -2.66
N LEU A 292 -19.87 8.42 -2.96
CA LEU A 292 -21.02 7.56 -3.25
C LEU A 292 -21.60 6.93 -1.99
N PHE A 293 -20.74 6.53 -1.04
CA PHE A 293 -21.16 5.77 0.15
C PHE A 293 -21.07 6.59 1.44
N GLY A 294 -20.56 7.82 1.39
CA GLY A 294 -20.36 8.63 2.60
C GLY A 294 -19.27 8.08 3.51
N TRP A 295 -18.29 7.38 2.94
CA TRP A 295 -17.18 6.83 3.71
C TRP A 295 -16.43 7.94 4.44
N GLY A 296 -16.03 7.68 5.69
CA GLY A 296 -15.55 8.71 6.59
C GLY A 296 -14.41 9.55 6.01
N ARG A 297 -14.56 10.88 6.05
CA ARG A 297 -13.57 11.85 5.53
C ARG A 297 -12.69 12.49 6.59
N LYS A 298 -13.00 12.21 7.85
CA LYS A 298 -12.40 12.84 9.02
C LYS A 298 -11.36 11.91 9.63
N ILE A 299 -10.16 12.45 9.83
CA ILE A 299 -9.03 11.78 10.47
C ILE A 299 -8.80 12.48 11.81
N GLU A 300 -9.04 11.79 12.92
CA GLU A 300 -8.76 12.32 14.24
C GLU A 300 -7.27 12.16 14.56
N SER A 301 -6.57 13.28 14.71
CA SER A 301 -5.13 13.27 14.97
C SER A 301 -4.68 14.53 15.67
N GLU A 302 -4.00 14.34 16.80
CA GLU A 302 -3.32 15.41 17.53
C GLU A 302 -2.07 15.90 16.80
N ILE A 303 -1.40 15.01 16.07
CA ILE A 303 -0.18 15.29 15.31
C ILE A 303 -0.49 15.68 13.87
N ALA A 304 0.48 16.34 13.21
CA ALA A 304 0.49 16.49 11.77
C ALA A 304 0.42 15.11 11.09
N LEU A 305 -0.36 15.03 10.01
CA LEU A 305 -0.36 13.82 9.19
C LEU A 305 0.93 13.80 8.36
N PRO A 306 1.49 12.61 8.09
CA PRO A 306 2.61 12.50 7.19
C PRO A 306 2.22 12.95 5.77
N PRO A 307 3.19 13.30 4.91
CA PRO A 307 2.94 13.52 3.49
C PRO A 307 2.15 12.37 2.88
N TRP A 308 1.09 12.72 2.15
CA TRP A 308 0.24 11.76 1.43
C TRP A 308 0.38 12.00 -0.07
N TYR A 309 0.93 11.02 -0.79
CA TYR A 309 1.06 11.01 -2.23
C TYR A 309 -0.01 10.09 -2.84
N ASN A 310 -0.76 10.59 -3.83
CA ASN A 310 -1.73 9.80 -4.55
C ASN A 310 -1.38 9.72 -6.03
N PHE A 311 -1.16 8.52 -6.54
CA PHE A 311 -0.88 8.23 -7.93
C PHE A 311 -2.14 7.74 -8.63
N TRP A 312 -2.48 8.38 -9.74
CA TRP A 312 -3.70 8.04 -10.49
C TRP A 312 -3.48 8.19 -11.99
N ASP A 313 -4.09 7.30 -12.77
CA ASP A 313 -4.15 7.38 -14.22
C ASP A 313 -5.57 7.83 -14.62
N LYS A 314 -5.67 8.81 -15.53
CA LYS A 314 -6.97 9.31 -16.04
C LYS A 314 -7.85 8.22 -16.65
N ARG A 315 -7.24 7.15 -17.16
CA ARG A 315 -7.89 6.01 -17.82
C ARG A 315 -8.22 4.87 -16.85
N ASP A 316 -7.70 4.92 -15.62
CA ASP A 316 -8.08 3.99 -14.57
C ASP A 316 -9.46 4.38 -14.01
N PRO A 317 -10.51 3.55 -14.17
CA PRO A 317 -11.82 3.92 -13.68
C PRO A 317 -11.90 3.88 -12.16
N MET A 318 -11.00 3.18 -11.46
CA MET A 318 -10.98 3.10 -10.00
C MET A 318 -10.30 4.31 -9.38
N ALA A 319 -9.25 4.81 -10.01
CA ALA A 319 -8.51 5.97 -9.51
C ALA A 319 -9.18 7.30 -9.84
N ASP A 320 -9.04 8.25 -8.93
CA ASP A 320 -9.31 9.68 -9.12
C ASP A 320 -8.29 10.50 -8.31
N PRO A 321 -8.09 11.79 -8.62
CA PRO A 321 -7.34 12.68 -7.75
C PRO A 321 -8.00 12.78 -6.36
N LEU A 322 -7.21 12.76 -5.30
CA LEU A 322 -7.69 12.84 -3.91
C LEU A 322 -7.59 14.26 -3.32
N SER A 323 -6.79 15.14 -3.93
CA SER A 323 -6.68 16.56 -3.54
C SER A 323 -7.83 17.42 -4.06
N ALA A 324 -8.52 16.97 -5.12
CA ALA A 324 -9.68 17.69 -5.66
C ALA A 324 -10.79 17.83 -4.58
N PRO A 325 -11.61 18.89 -4.60
CA PRO A 325 -12.60 19.12 -3.56
C PRO A 325 -13.70 18.06 -3.55
N LEU A 326 -14.50 18.02 -2.48
CA LEU A 326 -15.59 17.05 -2.30
C LEU A 326 -16.60 17.06 -3.46
N ASN A 327 -16.91 18.23 -4.00
CA ASN A 327 -17.89 18.42 -5.08
C ASN A 327 -17.30 18.28 -6.49
N TRP A 328 -16.01 17.91 -6.61
CA TRP A 328 -15.40 17.64 -7.90
C TRP A 328 -16.06 16.44 -8.58
N LYS A 329 -16.25 16.54 -9.90
CA LYS A 329 -16.77 15.47 -10.74
C LYS A 329 -15.74 15.08 -11.78
N ARG A 330 -15.64 13.79 -12.06
CA ARG A 330 -14.68 13.29 -13.05
C ARG A 330 -14.90 13.92 -14.42
N GLY A 331 -13.80 14.31 -15.07
CA GLY A 331 -13.80 15.02 -16.36
C GLY A 331 -14.11 16.52 -16.26
N ARG A 332 -14.34 17.07 -15.06
CA ARG A 332 -14.47 18.53 -14.84
C ARG A 332 -13.15 19.11 -14.30
N PRO A 333 -12.87 20.40 -14.57
CA PRO A 333 -11.71 21.06 -13.98
C PRO A 333 -11.81 21.10 -12.45
N ILE A 334 -10.67 21.00 -11.77
CA ILE A 334 -10.57 21.16 -10.32
C ILE A 334 -10.80 22.64 -9.99
N ARG A 335 -11.74 22.91 -9.10
CA ARG A 335 -12.04 24.26 -8.58
C ARG A 335 -11.72 24.29 -7.09
N THR A 336 -11.48 25.46 -6.53
CA THR A 336 -11.32 25.64 -5.08
C THR A 336 -12.67 25.47 -4.38
N SER A 337 -12.75 24.55 -3.43
CA SER A 337 -13.92 24.21 -2.62
C SER A 337 -13.43 23.35 -1.44
N GLU A 338 -14.33 22.90 -0.58
CA GLU A 338 -14.01 22.08 0.60
C GLU A 338 -13.18 20.83 0.21
N SER A 339 -12.02 20.65 0.87
CA SER A 339 -11.12 19.51 0.65
C SER A 339 -11.83 18.16 0.81
N LEU A 340 -11.40 17.12 0.08
CA LEU A 340 -12.01 15.78 0.23
C LEU A 340 -11.87 15.26 1.68
N PHE A 341 -10.68 15.42 2.28
CA PHE A 341 -10.33 14.93 3.60
C PHE A 341 -10.01 16.05 4.58
N GLN A 342 -10.35 15.82 5.85
CA GLN A 342 -10.16 16.77 6.95
C GLN A 342 -9.51 16.07 8.14
N ARG A 343 -8.57 16.76 8.79
CA ARG A 343 -8.00 16.36 10.08
C ARG A 343 -8.70 17.13 11.19
N ILE A 344 -9.16 16.42 12.20
CA ILE A 344 -9.70 16.98 13.44
C ILE A 344 -8.63 16.79 14.52
N ASN A 345 -8.22 17.89 15.16
CA ASN A 345 -7.39 17.81 16.36
C ASN A 345 -8.33 17.64 17.57
N PRO A 346 -8.33 16.48 18.25
CA PRO A 346 -9.30 16.21 19.32
C PRO A 346 -9.09 17.08 20.56
N ILE A 347 -7.86 17.56 20.79
CA ILE A 347 -7.52 18.43 21.93
C ILE A 347 -7.96 19.87 21.66
N LYS A 348 -7.71 20.38 20.45
CA LYS A 348 -7.99 21.78 20.08
C LYS A 348 -9.40 22.00 19.50
N GLY A 349 -10.10 20.92 19.12
CA GLY A 349 -11.34 20.99 18.34
C GLY A 349 -11.20 21.56 16.93
N SER A 350 -9.98 21.96 16.52
CA SER A 350 -9.73 22.59 15.21
C SER A 350 -9.79 21.57 14.08
N THR A 351 -10.46 21.95 12.99
CA THR A 351 -10.44 21.19 11.74
C THR A 351 -9.46 21.83 10.75
N THR A 352 -8.64 21.01 10.11
CA THR A 352 -7.68 21.43 9.09
C THR A 352 -7.82 20.54 7.87
N GLU A 353 -7.62 21.10 6.68
CA GLU A 353 -7.64 20.31 5.44
C GLU A 353 -6.44 19.36 5.40
N VAL A 354 -6.64 18.15 4.88
CA VAL A 354 -5.54 17.21 4.63
C VAL A 354 -5.00 17.46 3.24
N ALA A 355 -3.74 17.87 3.16
CA ALA A 355 -3.05 18.03 1.89
C ALA A 355 -2.69 16.66 1.31
N VAL A 356 -3.21 16.37 0.12
CA VAL A 356 -2.82 15.19 -0.67
C VAL A 356 -2.11 15.67 -1.93
N ILE A 357 -0.96 15.08 -2.24
CA ILE A 357 -0.15 15.42 -3.40
C ILE A 357 -0.54 14.44 -4.51
N ASP A 358 -1.41 14.87 -5.41
CA ASP A 358 -1.79 14.08 -6.58
C ASP A 358 -0.68 14.10 -7.64
N LYS A 359 -0.32 12.91 -8.13
CA LYS A 359 0.58 12.68 -9.26
C LYS A 359 -0.18 11.88 -10.32
N GLU A 360 -0.49 12.55 -11.42
CA GLU A 360 -1.02 11.86 -12.59
C GLU A 360 0.10 11.04 -13.25
N VAL A 361 -0.19 9.81 -13.64
CA VAL A 361 0.73 8.91 -14.34
C VAL A 361 0.05 8.34 -15.60
N ASP A 362 0.86 7.90 -16.56
CA ASP A 362 0.42 7.21 -17.78
C ASP A 362 0.86 5.74 -17.76
N ASN A 363 0.07 4.90 -17.09
CA ASN A 363 0.37 3.48 -16.99
C ASN A 363 0.20 2.77 -18.34
N ILE A 364 -0.62 3.31 -19.27
CA ILE A 364 -0.74 2.73 -20.62
C ILE A 364 0.59 2.81 -21.36
N ARG A 365 1.30 3.93 -21.23
CA ARG A 365 2.61 4.10 -21.89
C ARG A 365 3.74 3.43 -21.13
N ASN A 366 3.71 3.48 -19.80
CA ASN A 366 4.89 3.19 -18.97
C ASN A 366 4.85 1.87 -18.19
N SER A 367 3.71 1.16 -18.18
CA SER A 367 3.60 -0.15 -17.54
C SER A 367 3.64 -1.29 -18.56
N TYR A 368 4.11 -2.45 -18.13
CA TYR A 368 4.10 -3.67 -18.94
C TYR A 368 2.82 -4.50 -18.70
N GLY A 369 2.54 -5.43 -19.60
CA GLY A 369 1.39 -6.34 -19.53
C GLY A 369 0.18 -5.85 -20.34
N ARG A 370 -0.69 -6.81 -20.72
CA ARG A 370 -1.98 -6.52 -21.37
C ARG A 370 -3.11 -6.52 -20.34
N GLY A 371 -4.23 -5.86 -20.68
CA GLY A 371 -5.43 -5.84 -19.86
C GLY A 371 -5.64 -4.58 -19.07
N LEU A 372 -5.66 -4.69 -17.73
CA LEU A 372 -5.93 -3.57 -16.81
C LEU A 372 -4.72 -2.68 -16.58
N GLN A 373 -4.03 -2.37 -17.68
CA GLN A 373 -2.81 -1.59 -17.70
C GLN A 373 -2.96 -0.20 -17.04
N PRO A 374 -4.06 0.56 -17.21
CA PRO A 374 -4.26 1.80 -16.46
C PRO A 374 -4.22 1.64 -14.94
N HIS A 375 -4.54 0.44 -14.45
CA HIS A 375 -4.52 0.09 -13.03
C HIS A 375 -3.20 -0.57 -12.60
N ASN A 376 -2.19 -0.67 -13.47
CA ASN A 376 -0.91 -1.31 -13.17
C ASN A 376 0.18 -0.31 -12.77
N TYR A 377 0.07 0.28 -11.57
CA TYR A 377 1.00 1.31 -11.13
C TYR A 377 2.38 0.76 -10.78
N TRP A 378 2.44 -0.46 -10.24
CA TRP A 378 3.68 -1.03 -9.73
C TRP A 378 4.68 -1.45 -10.82
N ASP A 379 4.22 -1.62 -12.06
CA ASP A 379 5.10 -1.81 -13.22
C ASP A 379 5.49 -0.52 -13.93
N ASN A 380 4.89 0.62 -13.57
CA ASN A 380 5.24 1.92 -14.14
C ASN A 380 6.59 2.38 -13.56
N GLN A 381 7.67 1.92 -14.19
CA GLN A 381 9.04 2.19 -13.74
C GLN A 381 9.39 3.69 -13.85
N THR A 382 8.87 4.38 -14.85
CA THR A 382 9.25 5.75 -15.20
C THR A 382 8.64 6.78 -14.26
N GLU A 383 7.36 6.64 -13.90
CA GLU A 383 6.65 7.68 -13.16
C GLU A 383 6.36 7.25 -11.72
N PHE A 384 5.83 6.03 -11.52
CA PHE A 384 5.46 5.56 -10.18
C PHE A 384 6.68 5.09 -9.39
N VAL A 385 7.44 4.14 -9.91
CA VAL A 385 8.57 3.54 -9.17
C VAL A 385 9.66 4.57 -8.90
N GLN A 386 10.04 5.40 -9.88
CA GLN A 386 11.01 6.48 -9.65
C GLN A 386 10.55 7.47 -8.58
N ALA A 387 9.26 7.85 -8.57
CA ALA A 387 8.73 8.73 -7.53
C ALA A 387 8.73 8.05 -6.15
N LEU A 388 8.42 6.75 -6.09
CA LEU A 388 8.50 5.96 -4.86
C LEU A 388 9.94 5.87 -4.32
N VAL A 389 10.91 5.62 -5.20
CA VAL A 389 12.35 5.63 -4.89
C VAL A 389 12.76 6.97 -4.28
N HIS A 390 12.32 8.08 -4.88
CA HIS A 390 12.62 9.41 -4.34
C HIS A 390 12.04 9.63 -2.94
N ILE A 391 10.79 9.20 -2.71
CA ILE A 391 10.14 9.29 -1.39
C ILE A 391 10.88 8.44 -0.35
N LEU A 392 11.31 7.23 -0.74
CA LEU A 392 12.11 6.33 0.10
C LEU A 392 13.46 6.96 0.47
N TRP A 393 14.18 7.52 -0.51
CA TRP A 393 15.45 8.20 -0.29
C TRP A 393 15.32 9.40 0.65
N GLN A 394 14.33 10.27 0.42
CA GLN A 394 14.08 11.41 1.31
C GLN A 394 13.78 10.96 2.74
N SER A 395 13.00 9.89 2.89
CA SER A 395 12.63 9.36 4.21
C SER A 395 13.80 8.67 4.93
N ALA A 396 14.75 8.09 4.18
CA ALA A 396 15.93 7.42 4.72
C ALA A 396 17.09 8.38 5.03
N VAL A 397 17.21 9.51 4.34
CA VAL A 397 18.36 10.44 4.43
C VAL A 397 18.18 11.58 5.43
N VAL A 398 16.95 11.98 5.77
CA VAL A 398 16.66 13.16 6.63
C VAL A 398 17.38 13.11 7.99
N LYS A 399 17.89 11.95 8.43
CA LYS A 399 18.73 11.85 9.64
C LYS A 399 20.20 12.27 9.46
N THR A 400 20.79 12.11 8.27
CA THR A 400 22.23 12.40 8.08
C THR A 400 22.54 13.89 8.26
N LEU A 401 21.56 14.77 8.04
CA LEU A 401 21.76 16.23 8.12
C LEU A 401 21.24 16.87 9.42
N LEU A 402 20.43 16.20 10.23
CA LEU A 402 19.82 16.79 11.43
C LEU A 402 20.54 16.46 12.75
N PHE A 403 21.57 15.61 12.75
CA PHE A 403 22.31 15.20 13.97
C PHE A 403 23.84 15.19 13.81
N SER A 404 24.41 16.15 13.08
CA SER A 404 25.82 16.53 13.32
C SER A 404 25.82 17.75 14.23
N PRO A 405 26.05 17.61 15.56
CA PRO A 405 26.45 18.77 16.34
C PRO A 405 27.75 19.33 15.74
N PRO A 406 27.92 20.66 15.63
CA PRO A 406 29.19 21.21 15.19
C PRO A 406 30.29 20.65 16.09
N ALA A 407 31.30 20.03 15.48
CA ALA A 407 32.49 19.60 16.20
C ALA A 407 32.99 20.79 17.02
N SER A 408 32.99 20.64 18.34
CA SER A 408 33.61 21.59 19.24
C SER A 408 35.10 21.62 18.88
N ASN A 409 35.51 22.68 18.19
CA ASN A 409 36.92 23.05 18.04
C ASN A 409 37.47 23.33 19.44
N SER A 410 38.05 22.28 20.03
CA SER A 410 38.94 22.37 21.17
C SER A 410 40.35 22.60 20.62
N GLY A 411 41.02 23.64 21.11
CA GLY A 411 42.46 23.82 20.95
C GLY A 411 42.90 25.07 20.16
N VAL A 412 42.72 26.25 20.75
CA VAL A 412 43.67 27.35 20.53
C VAL A 412 44.38 27.57 21.86
N ALA A 413 45.59 27.01 21.97
CA ALA A 413 46.55 27.36 22.99
C ALA A 413 47.06 28.78 22.69
N LEU A 414 46.78 29.73 23.59
CA LEU A 414 47.42 31.03 23.57
C LEU A 414 48.85 30.88 24.12
N TYR A 415 49.82 31.07 23.22
CA TYR A 415 51.21 31.36 23.57
C TYR A 415 51.27 32.82 24.07
N GLU A 416 51.52 33.01 25.36
CA GLU A 416 52.02 34.29 25.88
C GLU A 416 53.53 34.37 25.64
N GLN A 417 53.91 35.22 24.69
CA GLN A 417 55.29 35.71 24.55
C GLN A 417 55.48 36.91 25.46
N THR A 418 56.44 36.76 26.38
CA THR A 418 57.10 37.81 27.13
C THR A 418 57.92 38.71 26.22
N SER A 419 57.84 40.05 26.40
CA SER A 419 58.98 40.99 26.31
C SER A 419 58.60 42.44 26.66
N SER A 420 59.40 43.02 27.57
CA SER A 420 59.71 44.44 27.85
C SER A 420 58.59 45.41 28.28
N MET A 421 58.55 45.80 29.55
CA MET A 421 59.44 46.79 30.20
C MET A 421 59.47 46.57 31.71
#